data_AF-A0A950T5Z2-F1
#
_entry.id   AF-A0A950T5Z2-F1
#
_cell.length_a   1.000
_cell.length_b   1.000
_cell.length_c   1.000
_cell.angle_alpha   90.00
_cell.angle_beta   90.00
_cell.angle_gamma   90.00
#
_symmetry.space_group_name_H-M   'P 1'
#
loop_
_entity.id
_entity.type
_entity.pdbx_description
1 polymer ?
#
loop_
_entity_poly.entity_id
_entity_poly.type
_entity_poly.pdbx_seq_one_letter_code
_entity_poly.pdbx_strand_id
1 'polypeptide(L)'
;MQKPAMTLELLRKKYKSINVTFKDDISLKRALLYYSFVEGVYEYFVQGGMKKTLADTVIGGYEKIAPAFTAPGFLNGLCSILDRYLVDAINEDLKQNKVTYKAYFEGIYQNYPDSITQFFERYSNVEKALLQISGLFRHNIMTACHHVLDDWGYIQGTFVTASTSFLDKLIAIQSTGSDFHKGGQQVLILTFSLQKSTDTVRVVYKPSDLEVDCLIVGDTKAVNFFRPGFQETSLMELLNTLMKSSQDLGLLPFPTYKILPVSPGSMLTPAKDGSLPLRNSYGYLQFLDYDGYLTPTMNEAEVCQSYYTLLGQIAAVAAAFSLSDLHIQNLLVHDIKPYLIDLENALTRPIVEFADTEMVGQGAVDSGAINGVVSSVELDVVKDTGTQIKPQSRYSHEKNRLWSASKEPIANKDYLKFITVGFMGTMQLINTNLKHFTDWFQRLRQGAIVRIVPRGSDKFHGIVVSAFSSKNKKTVNEAVLEGLQGYLTTSYNEWA
;
A
#
# COMPACT_ATOMS: atom_id res chain seq x y z
N MET A 1 24.67 42.16 -3.43
CA MET A 1 23.62 41.12 -3.26
C MET A 1 24.08 40.17 -2.16
N GLN A 2 23.29 40.03 -1.10
CA GLN A 2 23.54 39.03 -0.06
C GLN A 2 23.36 37.65 -0.70
N LYS A 3 24.31 36.72 -0.49
CA LYS A 3 24.13 35.35 -0.99
C LYS A 3 22.88 34.76 -0.34
N PRO A 4 22.00 34.08 -1.09
CA PRO A 4 20.80 33.47 -0.52
C PRO A 4 21.19 32.47 0.57
N ALA A 5 20.47 32.50 1.69
CA ALA A 5 20.75 31.64 2.84
C ALA A 5 20.50 30.15 2.53
N MET A 6 19.65 29.86 1.54
CA MET A 6 19.39 28.53 1.02
C MET A 6 19.53 28.53 -0.50
N THR A 7 20.16 27.49 -1.07
CA THR A 7 20.20 27.22 -2.51
C THR A 7 19.68 25.83 -2.80
N LEU A 8 19.30 25.55 -4.05
CA LEU A 8 18.87 24.21 -4.46
C LEU A 8 19.95 23.15 -4.19
N GLU A 9 21.22 23.47 -4.43
CA GLU A 9 22.34 22.55 -4.17
C GLU A 9 22.54 22.30 -2.67
N LEU A 10 22.40 23.34 -1.83
CA LEU A 10 22.45 23.18 -0.38
C LEU A 10 21.28 22.33 0.14
N LEU A 11 20.07 22.56 -0.38
CA LEU A 11 18.88 21.77 -0.04
C LEU A 11 19.05 20.30 -0.46
N ARG A 12 19.59 20.05 -1.66
CA ARG A 12 19.94 18.70 -2.13
C ARG A 12 20.92 18.02 -1.20
N LYS A 13 21.98 18.72 -0.78
CA LYS A 13 22.98 18.21 0.17
C LYS A 13 22.34 17.88 1.53
N LYS A 14 21.45 18.75 2.02
CA LYS A 14 20.69 18.55 3.27
C LYS A 14 19.83 17.28 3.20
N TYR A 15 19.00 17.11 2.17
CA TYR A 15 18.21 15.88 2.00
C TYR A 15 19.07 14.62 1.80
N LYS A 16 20.18 14.73 1.06
CA LYS A 16 21.13 13.63 0.90
C LYS A 16 21.75 13.19 2.23
N SER A 17 22.01 14.12 3.15
CA SER A 17 22.54 13.78 4.49
C SER A 17 21.57 13.02 5.39
N ILE A 18 20.27 13.01 5.06
CA ILE A 18 19.23 12.24 5.73
C ILE A 18 18.68 11.12 4.82
N ASN A 19 19.45 10.71 3.81
CA ASN A 19 19.16 9.60 2.89
C ASN A 19 17.84 9.73 2.09
N VAL A 20 17.40 10.97 1.84
CA VAL A 20 16.26 11.28 0.99
C VAL A 20 16.72 11.66 -0.41
N THR A 21 16.03 11.16 -1.41
CA THR A 21 16.26 11.47 -2.82
C THR A 21 14.96 11.91 -3.49
N PHE A 22 15.07 12.83 -4.45
CA PHE A 22 13.96 13.31 -5.25
C PHE A 22 14.18 12.95 -6.71
N LYS A 23 13.10 12.64 -7.42
CA LYS A 23 13.12 12.27 -8.85
C LYS A 23 13.54 13.44 -9.76
N ASP A 24 13.27 14.67 -9.33
CA ASP A 24 13.54 15.88 -10.08
C ASP A 24 13.71 17.11 -9.16
N ASP A 25 14.28 18.18 -9.73
CA ASP A 25 14.50 19.45 -9.05
C ASP A 25 13.20 20.18 -8.72
N ILE A 26 12.12 19.89 -9.45
CA ILE A 26 10.81 20.52 -9.23
C ILE A 26 10.24 20.07 -7.89
N SER A 27 10.27 18.77 -7.61
CA SER A 27 9.85 18.16 -6.35
C SER A 27 10.77 18.60 -5.21
N LEU A 28 12.09 18.65 -5.45
CA LEU A 28 13.05 19.15 -4.47
C LEU A 28 12.79 20.61 -4.08
N LYS A 29 12.38 21.49 -5.02
CA LYS A 29 12.01 22.87 -4.71
C LYS A 29 10.84 22.94 -3.72
N ARG A 30 9.76 22.16 -3.91
CA ARG A 30 8.64 22.10 -2.95
C ARG A 30 9.06 21.57 -1.60
N ALA A 31 9.99 20.62 -1.61
CA ALA A 31 10.55 20.03 -0.41
C ALA A 31 11.24 21.04 0.52
N LEU A 32 11.56 22.25 0.04
CA LEU A 32 12.00 23.34 0.89
C LEU A 32 10.97 23.69 1.98
N LEU A 33 9.67 23.67 1.64
CA LEU A 33 8.59 24.08 2.55
C LEU A 33 8.41 23.11 3.72
N TYR A 34 8.78 21.84 3.54
CA TYR A 34 8.58 20.80 4.56
C TYR A 34 9.88 20.18 5.11
N TYR A 35 11.04 20.76 4.79
CA TYR A 35 12.34 20.21 5.18
C TYR A 35 12.48 20.03 6.69
N SER A 36 12.09 21.03 7.50
CA SER A 36 12.21 20.97 8.96
C SER A 36 11.39 19.84 9.59
N PHE A 37 10.24 19.50 9.00
CA PHE A 37 9.41 18.39 9.46
C PHE A 37 10.08 17.04 9.21
N VAL A 38 10.69 16.87 8.02
CA VAL A 38 11.40 15.64 7.65
C VAL A 38 12.69 15.49 8.47
N GLU A 39 13.43 16.58 8.65
CA GLU A 39 14.63 16.63 9.50
C GLU A 39 14.29 16.25 10.94
N GLY A 40 13.23 16.82 11.53
CA GLY A 40 12.80 16.48 12.89
C GLY A 40 12.37 15.02 13.05
N VAL A 41 11.80 14.39 12.01
CA VAL A 41 11.52 12.95 12.01
C VAL A 41 12.80 12.12 11.94
N TYR A 42 13.75 12.52 11.10
CA TYR A 42 15.07 11.87 11.02
C TYR A 42 15.82 11.92 12.36
N GLU A 43 15.89 13.10 12.96
CA GLU A 43 16.55 13.32 14.26
C GLU A 43 15.91 12.46 15.36
N TYR A 44 14.59 12.36 15.39
CA TYR A 44 13.90 11.49 16.35
C TYR A 44 14.36 10.03 16.25
N PHE A 45 14.50 9.48 15.04
CA PHE A 45 14.87 8.09 14.83
C PHE A 45 16.37 7.81 14.99
N VAL A 46 17.21 8.73 14.53
CA VAL A 46 18.67 8.52 14.43
C VAL A 46 19.44 9.14 15.60
N GLN A 47 18.99 10.27 16.16
CA GLN A 47 19.70 11.02 17.20
C GLN A 47 19.21 10.75 18.64
N GLY A 48 18.43 9.68 18.84
CA GLY A 48 18.26 9.07 20.17
C GLY A 48 16.86 9.13 20.77
N GLY A 49 15.90 9.84 20.17
CA GLY A 49 14.51 9.84 20.62
C GLY A 49 13.94 8.42 20.64
N MET A 50 14.08 7.70 19.53
CA MET A 50 13.63 6.31 19.43
C MET A 50 14.49 5.34 20.25
N LYS A 51 15.82 5.54 20.30
CA LYS A 51 16.72 4.68 21.08
C LYS A 51 16.30 4.63 22.54
N LYS A 52 15.95 5.79 23.11
CA LYS A 52 15.43 5.89 24.48
C LYS A 52 14.14 5.11 24.64
N THR A 53 13.18 5.28 23.73
CA THR A 53 11.88 4.60 23.81
C THR A 53 11.98 3.08 23.66
N LEU A 54 12.90 2.58 22.83
CA LEU A 54 13.04 1.14 22.58
C LEU A 54 13.94 0.40 23.56
N ALA A 55 14.81 1.11 24.27
CA ALA A 55 15.66 0.51 25.30
C ALA A 55 14.84 -0.19 26.40
N ASP A 56 13.60 0.26 26.60
CA ASP A 56 12.68 -0.26 27.62
C ASP A 56 11.91 -1.52 27.17
N THR A 57 11.86 -1.81 25.86
CA THR A 57 11.05 -2.92 25.31
C THR A 57 11.85 -4.21 25.19
N VAL A 58 13.00 -4.17 24.51
CA VAL A 58 13.85 -5.34 24.28
C VAL A 58 15.31 -4.92 24.39
N ILE A 59 16.07 -5.58 25.28
CA ILE A 59 17.52 -5.34 25.42
C ILE A 59 18.19 -5.59 24.06
N GLY A 60 18.87 -4.57 23.53
CA GLY A 60 19.52 -4.64 22.21
C GLY A 60 18.56 -4.49 21.02
N GLY A 61 17.27 -4.19 21.26
CA GLY A 61 16.25 -4.08 20.22
C GLY A 61 16.52 -2.94 19.25
N TYR A 62 17.00 -1.80 19.74
CA TYR A 62 17.36 -0.66 18.87
C TYR A 62 18.47 -1.06 17.89
N GLU A 63 19.51 -1.75 18.33
CA GLU A 63 20.64 -2.18 17.50
C GLU A 63 20.20 -3.13 16.36
N LYS A 64 19.11 -3.90 16.57
CA LYS A 64 18.53 -4.76 15.54
C LYS A 64 17.80 -3.99 14.43
N ILE A 65 17.29 -2.80 14.69
CA ILE A 65 16.47 -2.06 13.73
C ILE A 65 17.06 -0.72 13.29
N ALA A 66 18.04 -0.18 14.02
CA ALA A 66 18.68 1.09 13.72
C ALA A 66 19.18 1.24 12.27
N PRO A 67 19.74 0.18 11.63
CA PRO A 67 20.16 0.30 10.24
C PRO A 67 19.05 0.73 9.29
N ALA A 68 17.80 0.36 9.56
CA ALA A 68 16.66 0.71 8.72
C ALA A 68 16.38 2.22 8.64
N PHE A 69 16.69 2.99 9.69
CA PHE A 69 16.45 4.44 9.70
C PHE A 69 17.49 5.22 8.90
N THR A 70 18.63 4.59 8.62
CA THR A 70 19.68 5.12 7.75
C THR A 70 19.63 4.57 6.33
N ALA A 71 18.65 3.69 6.05
CA ALA A 71 18.49 3.12 4.72
C ALA A 71 18.10 4.20 3.69
N PRO A 72 18.66 4.13 2.46
CA PRO A 72 18.22 5.00 1.37
C PRO A 72 16.70 4.92 1.16
N GLY A 73 16.04 6.09 1.17
CA GLY A 73 14.63 6.21 0.87
C GLY A 73 13.67 5.98 2.05
N PHE A 74 14.17 5.76 3.27
CA PHE A 74 13.32 5.59 4.48
C PHE A 74 12.26 6.70 4.62
N LEU A 75 12.64 7.96 4.39
CA LEU A 75 11.75 9.12 4.50
C LEU A 75 11.11 9.55 3.17
N ASN A 76 11.38 8.87 2.05
CA ASN A 76 10.81 9.25 0.75
C ASN A 76 9.27 9.17 0.77
N GLY A 77 8.70 8.18 1.46
CA GLY A 77 7.25 8.08 1.64
C GLY A 77 6.67 9.26 2.42
N LEU A 78 7.32 9.69 3.50
CA LEU A 78 6.91 10.87 4.26
C LEU A 78 6.94 12.13 3.38
N CYS A 79 8.02 12.34 2.61
CA CYS A 79 8.12 13.47 1.68
C CYS A 79 6.96 13.45 0.66
N SER A 80 6.63 12.28 0.11
CA SER A 80 5.52 12.13 -0.84
C SER A 80 4.17 12.51 -0.22
N ILE A 81 3.92 12.12 1.04
CA ILE A 81 2.69 12.46 1.75
C ILE A 81 2.63 13.96 2.04
N LEU A 82 3.70 14.54 2.60
CA LEU A 82 3.75 15.97 2.93
C LEU A 82 3.56 16.85 1.68
N ASP A 83 4.16 16.45 0.55
CA ASP A 83 4.07 17.20 -0.71
C ASP A 83 2.62 17.34 -1.20
N ARG A 84 1.78 16.30 -1.03
CA ARG A 84 0.35 16.34 -1.44
C ARG A 84 -0.45 17.42 -0.71
N TYR A 85 -0.16 17.67 0.57
CA TYR A 85 -0.87 18.66 1.39
C TYR A 85 -0.46 20.11 1.10
N LEU A 86 0.59 20.32 0.30
CA LEU A 86 1.10 21.66 -0.04
C LEU A 86 0.64 22.15 -1.41
N VAL A 87 0.30 21.25 -2.33
CA VAL A 87 0.07 21.58 -3.75
C VAL A 87 -0.94 22.70 -3.93
N ASP A 88 -2.10 22.59 -3.30
CA ASP A 88 -3.18 23.55 -3.45
C ASP A 88 -2.81 24.92 -2.88
N ALA A 89 -2.13 24.96 -1.72
CA ALA A 89 -1.66 26.20 -1.11
C ALA A 89 -0.60 26.90 -1.98
N ILE A 90 0.33 26.13 -2.57
CA ILE A 90 1.31 26.66 -3.54
C ILE A 90 0.59 27.18 -4.78
N ASN A 91 -0.38 26.46 -5.32
CA ASN A 91 -1.15 26.87 -6.49
C ASN A 91 -1.89 28.20 -6.26
N GLU A 92 -2.49 28.35 -5.08
CA GLU A 92 -3.15 29.60 -4.70
C GLU A 92 -2.14 30.75 -4.57
N ASP A 93 -0.97 30.51 -3.97
CA ASP A 93 0.10 31.52 -3.90
C ASP A 93 0.65 31.92 -5.29
N LEU A 94 0.88 30.94 -6.18
CA LEU A 94 1.31 31.19 -7.57
C LEU A 94 0.29 32.07 -8.31
N LYS A 95 -1.00 31.73 -8.19
CA LYS A 95 -2.09 32.46 -8.81
C LYS A 95 -2.21 33.89 -8.30
N GLN A 96 -2.12 34.10 -6.98
CA GLN A 96 -2.24 35.42 -6.38
C GLN A 96 -1.08 36.34 -6.72
N ASN A 97 0.15 35.81 -6.70
CA ASN A 97 1.35 36.58 -7.00
C ASN A 97 1.58 36.74 -8.52
N LYS A 98 0.85 36.00 -9.36
CA LYS A 98 0.99 36.00 -10.83
C LYS A 98 2.42 35.71 -11.28
N VAL A 99 3.09 34.80 -10.58
CA VAL A 99 4.48 34.39 -10.85
C VAL A 99 4.54 32.98 -11.44
N THR A 100 5.64 32.68 -12.12
CA THR A 100 5.95 31.31 -12.54
C THR A 100 6.46 30.50 -11.35
N TYR A 101 6.40 29.18 -11.47
CA TYR A 101 6.92 28.25 -10.48
C TYR A 101 8.39 28.51 -10.14
N LYS A 102 9.23 28.76 -11.17
CA LYS A 102 10.63 29.11 -10.97
C LYS A 102 10.80 30.40 -10.16
N ALA A 103 10.12 31.48 -10.57
CA ALA A 103 10.22 32.77 -9.90
C ALA A 103 9.72 32.71 -8.45
N TYR A 104 8.66 31.93 -8.20
CA TYR A 104 8.13 31.70 -6.85
C TYR A 104 9.18 31.11 -5.92
N PHE A 105 9.79 29.98 -6.28
CA PHE A 105 10.79 29.33 -5.43
C PHE A 105 12.10 30.10 -5.36
N GLU A 106 12.51 30.80 -6.42
CA GLU A 106 13.66 31.73 -6.36
C GLU A 106 13.44 32.82 -5.30
N GLY A 107 12.23 33.37 -5.20
CA GLY A 107 11.86 34.31 -4.13
C GLY A 107 11.94 33.69 -2.73
N ILE A 108 11.45 32.45 -2.56
CA ILE A 108 11.53 31.74 -1.27
C ILE A 108 13.00 31.50 -0.87
N TYR A 109 13.86 31.08 -1.81
CA TYR A 109 15.28 30.85 -1.54
C TYR A 109 16.01 32.13 -1.11
N GLN A 110 15.70 33.26 -1.76
CA GLN A 110 16.35 34.55 -1.45
C GLN A 110 16.05 35.04 -0.04
N ASN A 111 14.82 34.83 0.43
CA ASN A 111 14.32 35.32 1.71
C ASN A 111 14.12 34.18 2.73
N TYR A 112 14.90 33.11 2.63
CA TYR A 112 14.90 32.02 3.61
C TYR A 112 15.59 32.46 4.92
N PRO A 113 15.06 32.15 6.12
CA PRO A 113 13.89 31.32 6.40
C PRO A 113 12.54 32.08 6.43
N ASP A 114 12.55 33.40 6.42
CA ASP A 114 11.36 34.25 6.63
C ASP A 114 10.20 33.93 5.68
N SER A 115 10.49 33.59 4.42
CA SER A 115 9.46 33.19 3.44
C SER A 115 8.71 31.92 3.83
N ILE A 116 9.33 31.00 4.56
CA ILE A 116 8.67 29.78 5.06
C ILE A 116 7.69 30.14 6.17
N THR A 117 8.12 30.97 7.13
CA THR A 117 7.27 31.49 8.21
C THR A 117 6.07 32.22 7.63
N GLN A 118 6.29 33.15 6.70
CA GLN A 118 5.21 33.90 6.06
C GLN A 118 4.25 33.00 5.27
N PHE A 119 4.75 31.94 4.63
CA PHE A 119 3.91 30.96 3.95
C PHE A 119 2.96 30.27 4.95
N PHE A 120 3.48 29.76 6.07
CA PHE A 120 2.66 29.09 7.08
C PHE A 120 1.75 30.03 7.87
N GLU A 121 2.12 31.30 8.05
CA GLU A 121 1.18 32.32 8.58
C GLU A 121 -0.05 32.48 7.67
N ARG A 122 0.15 32.46 6.34
CA ARG A 122 -0.96 32.51 5.36
C ARG A 122 -1.75 31.20 5.29
N TYR A 123 -1.08 30.06 5.45
CA TYR A 123 -1.66 28.72 5.31
C TYR A 123 -1.49 27.88 6.58
N SER A 124 -1.91 28.42 7.73
CA SER A 124 -1.67 27.80 9.04
C SER A 124 -2.30 26.41 9.20
N ASN A 125 -3.38 26.10 8.46
CA ASN A 125 -3.95 24.76 8.44
C ASN A 125 -3.03 23.75 7.77
N VAL A 126 -2.27 24.15 6.75
CA VAL A 126 -1.26 23.30 6.11
C VAL A 126 -0.14 23.00 7.10
N GLU A 127 0.37 24.00 7.83
CA GLU A 127 1.40 23.77 8.85
C GLU A 127 0.94 22.75 9.91
N LYS A 128 -0.28 22.91 10.42
CA LYS A 128 -0.89 21.98 11.37
C LYS A 128 -1.01 20.57 10.78
N ALA A 129 -1.40 20.44 9.52
CA ALA A 129 -1.47 19.17 8.83
C ALA A 129 -0.10 18.50 8.75
N LEU A 130 0.94 19.24 8.34
CA LEU A 130 2.30 18.71 8.26
C LEU A 130 2.83 18.28 9.63
N LEU A 131 2.61 19.08 10.69
CA LEU A 131 2.95 18.71 12.07
C LEU A 131 2.28 17.41 12.49
N GLN A 132 0.97 17.28 12.23
CA GLN A 132 0.20 16.11 12.57
C GLN A 132 0.68 14.89 11.78
N ILE A 133 0.84 14.99 10.47
CA ILE A 133 1.34 13.94 9.59
C ILE A 133 2.71 13.43 10.05
N SER A 134 3.65 14.32 10.37
CA SER A 134 4.97 13.93 10.86
C SER A 134 4.92 13.26 12.24
N GLY A 135 4.00 13.69 13.11
CA GLY A 135 3.71 13.02 14.39
C GLY A 135 3.17 11.60 14.19
N LEU A 136 2.16 11.46 13.34
CA LEU A 136 1.52 10.20 12.99
C LEU A 136 2.48 9.22 12.31
N PHE A 137 3.33 9.70 11.39
CA PHE A 137 4.37 8.89 10.76
C PHE A 137 5.36 8.36 11.79
N ARG A 138 5.82 9.20 12.73
CA ARG A 138 6.72 8.77 13.81
C ARG A 138 6.09 7.67 14.65
N HIS A 139 4.84 7.88 15.06
CA HIS A 139 4.10 6.91 15.87
C HIS A 139 3.93 5.58 15.12
N ASN A 140 3.54 5.62 13.85
CA ASN A 140 3.35 4.43 13.03
C ASN A 140 4.63 3.60 12.88
N ILE A 141 5.75 4.22 12.50
CA ILE A 141 7.03 3.51 12.37
C ILE A 141 7.47 2.93 13.73
N MET A 142 7.29 3.67 14.83
CA MET A 142 7.59 3.18 16.17
C MET A 142 6.74 1.95 16.53
N THR A 143 5.43 2.00 16.29
CA THR A 143 4.52 0.87 16.52
C THR A 143 4.92 -0.34 15.68
N ALA A 144 5.21 -0.16 14.39
CA ALA A 144 5.69 -1.24 13.54
C ALA A 144 7.01 -1.86 14.05
N CYS A 145 7.93 -1.04 14.57
CA CYS A 145 9.17 -1.52 15.14
C CYS A 145 8.96 -2.32 16.43
N HIS A 146 8.03 -1.91 17.30
CA HIS A 146 7.65 -2.72 18.47
C HIS A 146 7.11 -4.08 18.04
N HIS A 147 6.14 -4.10 17.13
CA HIS A 147 5.58 -5.35 16.61
C HIS A 147 6.67 -6.25 16.01
N VAL A 148 7.58 -5.69 15.19
CA VAL A 148 8.69 -6.47 14.60
C VAL A 148 9.61 -7.07 15.67
N LEU A 149 9.91 -6.34 16.73
CA LEU A 149 10.76 -6.83 17.81
C LEU A 149 10.06 -7.92 18.63
N ASP A 150 8.78 -7.73 18.94
CA ASP A 150 7.96 -8.69 19.69
C ASP A 150 7.73 -9.97 18.87
N ASP A 151 7.56 -9.83 17.55
CA ASP A 151 7.26 -10.92 16.63
C ASP A 151 8.49 -11.50 15.92
N TRP A 152 9.71 -11.12 16.31
CA TRP A 152 10.95 -11.49 15.60
C TRP A 152 11.07 -13.00 15.34
N GLY A 153 10.74 -13.81 16.34
CA GLY A 153 10.75 -15.28 16.22
C GLY A 153 9.70 -15.80 15.23
N TYR A 154 8.50 -15.23 15.26
CA TYR A 154 7.40 -15.59 14.34
C TYR A 154 7.71 -15.17 12.91
N ILE A 155 8.28 -13.98 12.69
CA ILE A 155 8.73 -13.55 11.35
C ILE A 155 9.79 -14.53 10.84
N GLN A 156 10.75 -14.91 11.69
CA GLN A 156 11.81 -15.81 11.27
C GLN A 156 11.30 -17.15 10.76
N GLY A 157 10.58 -17.94 11.57
CA GLY A 157 10.20 -19.29 11.10
C GLY A 157 9.08 -19.31 10.06
N THR A 158 8.33 -18.21 9.85
CA THR A 158 7.33 -18.15 8.78
C THR A 158 8.06 -17.83 7.49
N PHE A 159 8.91 -16.80 7.45
CA PHE A 159 9.43 -16.26 6.20
C PHE A 159 10.83 -16.78 5.82
N VAL A 160 11.65 -17.23 6.77
CA VAL A 160 12.98 -17.80 6.50
C VAL A 160 12.87 -19.31 6.29
N THR A 161 13.05 -19.77 5.04
CA THR A 161 12.86 -21.18 4.65
C THR A 161 14.06 -22.07 4.92
N ALA A 162 15.28 -21.53 4.83
CA ALA A 162 16.49 -22.29 5.05
C ALA A 162 16.72 -22.52 6.55
N SER A 163 16.76 -23.78 6.97
CA SER A 163 16.91 -24.17 8.38
C SER A 163 18.19 -23.67 9.05
N THR A 164 19.20 -23.29 8.26
CA THR A 164 20.48 -22.74 8.71
C THR A 164 20.54 -21.21 8.72
N SER A 165 19.50 -20.53 8.22
CA SER A 165 19.46 -19.07 8.11
C SER A 165 18.65 -18.46 9.25
N PHE A 166 19.16 -17.34 9.78
CA PHE A 166 18.57 -16.62 10.90
C PHE A 166 18.51 -15.14 10.56
N LEU A 167 17.42 -14.47 10.92
CA LEU A 167 17.30 -13.01 10.85
C LEU A 167 18.38 -12.37 11.74
N ASP A 168 19.06 -11.36 11.19
CA ASP A 168 20.07 -10.58 11.91
C ASP A 168 19.51 -9.20 12.27
N LYS A 169 19.23 -8.36 11.28
CA LYS A 169 18.77 -6.98 11.48
C LYS A 169 17.66 -6.60 10.51
N LEU A 170 16.78 -5.69 10.93
CA LEU A 170 15.94 -4.93 10.02
C LEU A 170 16.81 -3.83 9.41
N ILE A 171 17.01 -3.90 8.10
CA ILE A 171 17.95 -3.05 7.36
C ILE A 171 17.29 -2.01 6.46
N ALA A 172 15.99 -2.14 6.19
CA ALA A 172 15.22 -1.10 5.52
C ALA A 172 13.74 -1.16 5.90
N ILE A 173 13.12 0.02 5.97
CA ILE A 173 11.67 0.21 6.04
C ILE A 173 11.28 1.11 4.88
N GLN A 174 10.39 0.62 4.02
CA GLN A 174 9.85 1.38 2.90
C GLN A 174 8.35 1.56 3.10
N SER A 175 7.89 2.82 3.11
CA SER A 175 6.46 3.12 2.98
C SER A 175 6.00 2.81 1.56
N THR A 176 4.84 2.17 1.43
CA THR A 176 4.24 1.88 0.12
C THR A 176 3.59 3.11 -0.53
N GLY A 177 3.58 4.26 0.16
CA GLY A 177 2.78 5.42 -0.25
C GLY A 177 1.27 5.21 -0.09
N SER A 178 0.87 4.15 0.61
CA SER A 178 -0.51 3.91 1.04
C SER A 178 -1.02 5.06 1.89
N ASP A 179 -2.32 5.34 1.78
CA ASP A 179 -2.96 6.35 2.60
C ASP A 179 -2.87 5.97 4.09
N PHE A 180 -2.81 6.98 4.94
CA PHE A 180 -2.88 6.74 6.37
C PHE A 180 -4.28 6.29 6.79
N HIS A 181 -4.32 5.22 7.55
CA HIS A 181 -5.51 4.73 8.23
C HIS A 181 -5.29 4.74 9.74
N LYS A 182 -6.36 4.63 10.54
CA LYS A 182 -6.29 4.30 11.98
C LYS A 182 -5.25 5.11 12.77
N GLY A 183 -5.26 6.44 12.62
CA GLY A 183 -4.29 7.30 13.30
C GLY A 183 -2.87 7.20 12.74
N GLY A 184 -2.72 7.20 11.41
CA GLY A 184 -1.40 7.29 10.77
C GLY A 184 -0.75 5.97 10.37
N GLN A 185 -1.41 4.85 10.65
CA GLN A 185 -0.94 3.52 10.28
C GLN A 185 -0.93 3.35 8.76
N GLN A 186 0.10 2.66 8.25
CA GLN A 186 0.32 2.48 6.81
C GLN A 186 0.95 1.12 6.55
N VAL A 187 0.80 0.60 5.34
CA VAL A 187 1.48 -0.62 4.92
C VAL A 187 2.98 -0.33 4.71
N LEU A 188 3.83 -1.18 5.25
CA LEU A 188 5.29 -1.05 5.18
C LEU A 188 5.89 -2.28 4.51
N ILE A 189 6.93 -2.09 3.71
CA ILE A 189 7.81 -3.17 3.27
C ILE A 189 9.03 -3.16 4.18
N LEU A 190 9.30 -4.30 4.81
CA LEU A 190 10.39 -4.50 5.73
C LEU A 190 11.43 -5.42 5.08
N THR A 191 12.70 -5.01 5.10
CA THR A 191 13.81 -5.82 4.59
C THR A 191 14.74 -6.20 5.73
N PHE A 192 14.98 -7.51 5.90
CA PHE A 192 15.84 -8.06 6.92
C PHE A 192 17.12 -8.64 6.31
N SER A 193 18.26 -8.45 6.96
CA SER A 193 19.49 -9.20 6.67
C SER A 193 19.45 -10.57 7.35
N LEU A 194 20.18 -11.52 6.77
CA LEU A 194 20.39 -12.85 7.36
C LEU A 194 21.80 -12.97 7.95
N GLN A 195 21.92 -13.70 9.06
CA GLN A 195 23.22 -13.97 9.69
C GLN A 195 24.13 -14.73 8.73
N LYS A 196 25.38 -14.27 8.62
CA LYS A 196 26.44 -14.91 7.81
C LYS A 196 26.07 -15.07 6.32
N SER A 197 25.10 -14.32 5.81
CA SER A 197 24.74 -14.26 4.39
C SER A 197 24.59 -12.81 3.93
N THR A 198 24.78 -12.57 2.64
CA THR A 198 24.41 -11.32 1.97
C THR A 198 22.95 -11.30 1.54
N ASP A 199 22.25 -12.43 1.67
CA ASP A 199 20.85 -12.56 1.32
C ASP A 199 19.96 -11.75 2.27
N THR A 200 18.78 -11.41 1.77
CA THR A 200 17.79 -10.65 2.51
C THR A 200 16.43 -11.33 2.44
N VAL A 201 15.59 -11.06 3.43
CA VAL A 201 14.18 -11.46 3.44
C VAL A 201 13.33 -10.21 3.47
N ARG A 202 12.34 -10.14 2.59
CA ARG A 202 11.39 -9.04 2.52
C ARG A 202 10.02 -9.53 2.96
N VAL A 203 9.34 -8.73 3.77
CA VAL A 203 7.96 -8.97 4.21
C VAL A 203 7.17 -7.68 4.12
N VAL A 204 5.86 -7.79 3.92
CA VAL A 204 4.93 -6.68 3.99
C VAL A 204 4.32 -6.67 5.38
N TYR A 205 4.51 -5.61 6.14
CA TYR A 205 3.80 -5.36 7.39
C TYR A 205 2.50 -4.61 7.09
N LYS A 206 1.38 -5.17 7.54
CA LYS A 206 0.05 -4.57 7.40
C LYS A 206 -0.55 -4.31 8.79
N PRO A 207 -0.83 -3.06 9.16
CA PRO A 207 -1.50 -2.74 10.43
C PRO A 207 -3.03 -2.93 10.35
N SER A 208 -3.46 -4.06 9.77
CA SER A 208 -4.86 -4.50 9.71
C SER A 208 -4.95 -6.00 9.88
N ASP A 209 -6.18 -6.47 10.16
CA ASP A 209 -6.42 -7.91 10.32
C ASP A 209 -6.14 -8.63 8.99
N LEU A 210 -5.39 -9.73 9.07
CA LEU A 210 -5.00 -10.56 7.93
C LEU A 210 -5.65 -11.94 7.96
N GLU A 211 -6.59 -12.18 8.89
CA GLU A 211 -7.25 -13.46 9.01
C GLU A 211 -7.96 -13.87 7.72
N VAL A 212 -8.72 -12.95 7.11
CA VAL A 212 -9.46 -13.23 5.86
C VAL A 212 -8.50 -13.50 4.70
N ASP A 213 -7.45 -12.69 4.51
CA ASP A 213 -6.41 -12.95 3.52
C ASP A 213 -5.79 -14.35 3.72
N CYS A 214 -5.48 -14.70 4.98
CA CYS A 214 -4.88 -15.99 5.33
C CYS A 214 -5.83 -17.16 5.07
N LEU A 215 -7.12 -17.03 5.39
CA LEU A 215 -8.15 -18.04 5.15
C LEU A 215 -8.40 -18.28 3.66
N ILE A 216 -8.19 -17.28 2.81
CA ILE A 216 -8.43 -17.38 1.37
C ILE A 216 -7.18 -17.91 0.64
N VAL A 217 -6.02 -17.24 0.75
CA VAL A 217 -4.80 -17.52 -0.04
C VAL A 217 -3.58 -17.96 0.78
N GLY A 218 -3.71 -18.08 2.10
CA GLY A 218 -2.58 -18.39 2.98
C GLY A 218 -2.01 -19.79 2.78
N ASP A 219 -0.68 -19.92 2.88
CA ASP A 219 0.02 -21.18 3.08
C ASP A 219 -0.24 -21.68 4.51
N THR A 220 -1.04 -22.75 4.62
CA THR A 220 -1.44 -23.27 5.92
C THR A 220 -0.27 -23.87 6.69
N LYS A 221 0.70 -24.48 5.99
CA LYS A 221 1.88 -25.04 6.65
C LYS A 221 2.70 -23.94 7.31
N ALA A 222 2.87 -22.82 6.62
CA ALA A 222 3.64 -21.68 7.11
C ALA A 222 2.99 -21.01 8.35
N VAL A 223 1.67 -20.80 8.34
CA VAL A 223 0.98 -20.18 9.49
C VAL A 223 0.87 -21.13 10.68
N ASN A 224 0.59 -22.42 10.44
CA ASN A 224 0.48 -23.42 11.50
C ASN A 224 1.81 -23.79 12.15
N PHE A 225 2.93 -23.55 11.48
CA PHE A 225 4.26 -23.74 12.06
C PHE A 225 4.40 -22.97 13.39
N PHE A 226 3.80 -21.78 13.48
CA PHE A 226 3.82 -20.97 14.71
C PHE A 226 2.49 -20.86 15.43
N ARG A 227 1.39 -21.08 14.74
CA ARG A 227 0.06 -21.10 15.34
C ARG A 227 -0.60 -22.44 15.04
N PRO A 228 -0.17 -23.54 15.68
CA PRO A 228 -0.75 -24.86 15.42
C PRO A 228 -2.27 -24.82 15.55
N GLY A 229 -2.96 -25.30 14.52
CA GLY A 229 -4.42 -25.29 14.46
C GLY A 229 -5.04 -23.94 14.08
N PHE A 230 -4.25 -22.96 13.60
CA PHE A 230 -4.79 -21.70 13.10
C PHE A 230 -5.71 -21.91 11.90
N GLN A 231 -5.30 -22.74 10.94
CA GLN A 231 -6.19 -23.23 9.88
C GLN A 231 -5.88 -24.64 9.41
N GLU A 232 -6.89 -25.40 8.98
CA GLU A 232 -6.65 -26.71 8.38
C GLU A 232 -6.22 -26.61 6.91
N THR A 233 -6.87 -25.72 6.17
CA THR A 233 -6.56 -25.40 4.78
C THR A 233 -7.14 -24.04 4.43
N SER A 234 -6.45 -23.28 3.58
CA SER A 234 -7.01 -22.07 2.97
C SER A 234 -7.95 -22.46 1.82
N LEU A 235 -8.76 -21.49 1.33
CA LEU A 235 -9.67 -21.73 0.20
C LEU A 235 -8.91 -22.22 -1.04
N MET A 236 -7.77 -21.59 -1.36
CA MET A 236 -6.95 -21.97 -2.50
C MET A 236 -6.33 -23.37 -2.35
N GLU A 237 -5.87 -23.74 -1.15
CA GLU A 237 -5.36 -25.10 -0.88
C GLU A 237 -6.47 -26.17 -0.92
N LEU A 238 -7.67 -25.84 -0.45
CA LEU A 238 -8.84 -26.72 -0.56
C LEU A 238 -9.16 -27.00 -2.03
N LEU A 239 -9.24 -25.95 -2.85
CA LEU A 239 -9.45 -26.07 -4.29
C LEU A 239 -8.33 -26.89 -4.96
N ASN A 240 -7.07 -26.65 -4.58
CA ASN A 240 -5.92 -27.45 -5.04
C ASN A 240 -6.04 -28.93 -4.72
N THR A 241 -6.60 -29.27 -3.56
CA THR A 241 -6.84 -30.66 -3.16
C THR A 241 -7.94 -31.29 -3.99
N LEU A 242 -9.06 -30.58 -4.19
CA LEU A 242 -10.19 -31.07 -4.99
C LEU A 242 -9.81 -31.27 -6.47
N MET A 243 -8.99 -30.38 -7.05
CA MET A 243 -8.52 -30.50 -8.44
C MET A 243 -7.76 -31.79 -8.73
N LYS A 244 -7.03 -32.36 -7.76
CA LYS A 244 -6.32 -33.64 -7.94
C LYS A 244 -7.26 -34.80 -8.27
N SER A 245 -8.53 -34.70 -7.87
CA SER A 245 -9.58 -35.67 -8.16
C SER A 245 -10.34 -35.41 -9.47
N SER A 246 -10.04 -34.30 -10.16
CA SER A 246 -10.76 -33.83 -11.36
C SER A 246 -9.80 -33.52 -12.51
N GLN A 247 -8.95 -34.48 -12.87
CA GLN A 247 -7.82 -34.29 -13.79
C GLN A 247 -8.22 -33.83 -15.21
N ASP A 248 -9.46 -34.05 -15.63
CA ASP A 248 -9.93 -33.74 -16.99
C ASP A 248 -10.31 -32.26 -17.22
N LEU A 249 -10.29 -31.42 -16.18
CA LEU A 249 -10.77 -30.03 -16.29
C LEU A 249 -9.72 -29.04 -16.80
N GLY A 250 -8.47 -29.47 -17.03
CA GLY A 250 -7.39 -28.60 -17.51
C GLY A 250 -7.02 -27.47 -16.55
N LEU A 251 -7.31 -27.65 -15.25
CA LEU A 251 -7.05 -26.66 -14.21
C LEU A 251 -5.61 -26.76 -13.67
N LEU A 252 -5.12 -25.63 -13.15
CA LEU A 252 -3.78 -25.49 -12.59
C LEU A 252 -3.85 -25.19 -11.08
N PRO A 253 -2.84 -25.58 -10.28
CA PRO A 253 -2.80 -25.24 -8.87
C PRO A 253 -2.82 -23.73 -8.63
N PHE A 254 -3.76 -23.27 -7.80
CA PHE A 254 -3.82 -21.90 -7.31
C PHE A 254 -2.56 -21.56 -6.50
N PRO A 255 -2.00 -20.36 -6.71
CA PRO A 255 -0.91 -19.88 -5.89
C PRO A 255 -1.37 -19.60 -4.46
N THR A 256 -0.47 -19.83 -3.51
CA THR A 256 -0.61 -19.50 -2.09
C THR A 256 0.67 -18.84 -1.63
N TYR A 257 0.61 -18.07 -0.56
CA TYR A 257 1.80 -17.41 -0.02
C TYR A 257 1.71 -17.27 1.49
N LYS A 258 2.87 -17.01 2.10
CA LYS A 258 2.97 -16.99 3.55
C LYS A 258 2.30 -15.74 4.12
N ILE A 259 1.39 -15.95 5.05
CA ILE A 259 0.70 -14.88 5.78
C ILE A 259 0.75 -15.23 7.27
N LEU A 260 1.15 -14.27 8.09
CA LEU A 260 1.21 -14.37 9.54
C LEU A 260 0.26 -13.32 10.15
N PRO A 261 -0.99 -13.69 10.44
CA PRO A 261 -1.90 -12.86 11.22
C PRO A 261 -1.42 -12.80 12.68
N VAL A 262 -1.41 -11.61 13.26
CA VAL A 262 -1.11 -11.37 14.68
C VAL A 262 -2.33 -10.76 15.35
N SER A 263 -2.71 -11.34 16.49
CA SER A 263 -3.93 -10.99 17.25
C SER A 263 -5.22 -10.87 16.38
N PRO A 264 -5.52 -11.85 15.51
CA PRO A 264 -6.71 -11.84 14.66
C PRO A 264 -7.97 -11.83 15.53
N GLY A 265 -9.01 -11.12 15.06
CA GLY A 265 -10.27 -10.99 15.80
C GLY A 265 -10.17 -10.17 17.10
N SER A 266 -9.01 -9.59 17.43
CA SER A 266 -8.80 -8.85 18.69
C SER A 266 -9.83 -7.74 18.88
N MET A 267 -10.34 -7.61 20.10
CA MET A 267 -11.41 -6.67 20.43
C MET A 267 -11.02 -5.22 20.12
N LEU A 268 -12.04 -4.40 19.81
CA LEU A 268 -11.88 -2.96 19.74
C LEU A 268 -11.40 -2.42 21.10
N THR A 269 -10.25 -1.75 21.10
CA THR A 269 -9.68 -1.14 22.30
C THR A 269 -10.08 0.32 22.34
N PRO A 270 -10.82 0.79 23.36
CA PRO A 270 -11.16 2.20 23.52
C PRO A 270 -9.90 3.05 23.59
N ALA A 271 -9.83 4.11 22.78
CA ALA A 271 -8.73 5.05 22.88
C ALA A 271 -8.92 5.98 24.09
N LYS A 272 -7.85 6.25 24.83
CA LYS A 272 -7.88 7.10 26.03
C LYS A 272 -8.05 8.59 25.70
N ASP A 273 -7.77 8.98 24.46
CA ASP A 273 -7.77 10.36 23.97
C ASP A 273 -9.05 10.73 23.21
N GLY A 274 -10.05 9.85 23.21
CA GLY A 274 -11.31 10.05 22.48
C GLY A 274 -11.25 9.76 20.99
N SER A 275 -10.12 9.24 20.47
CA SER A 275 -10.05 8.74 19.10
C SER A 275 -10.87 7.45 18.93
N LEU A 276 -11.15 7.08 17.66
CA LEU A 276 -11.93 5.87 17.36
C LEU A 276 -11.20 4.63 17.91
N PRO A 277 -11.93 3.68 18.51
CA PRO A 277 -11.31 2.47 19.02
C PRO A 277 -10.66 1.70 17.88
N LEU A 278 -9.46 1.19 18.13
CA LEU A 278 -8.70 0.40 17.16
C LEU A 278 -8.58 -1.04 17.65
N ARG A 279 -8.55 -1.99 16.72
CA ARG A 279 -8.17 -3.37 17.02
C ARG A 279 -6.66 -3.48 17.09
N ASN A 280 -6.18 -4.42 17.89
CA ASN A 280 -4.75 -4.74 17.98
C ASN A 280 -4.34 -5.82 16.96
N SER A 281 -5.16 -6.06 15.94
CA SER A 281 -4.92 -7.01 14.86
C SER A 281 -4.03 -6.37 13.80
N TYR A 282 -2.95 -7.06 13.45
CA TYR A 282 -2.02 -6.69 12.38
C TYR A 282 -1.42 -7.96 11.80
N GLY A 283 -0.47 -7.87 10.87
CA GLY A 283 0.36 -9.01 10.56
C GLY A 283 1.38 -8.77 9.46
N TYR A 284 1.91 -9.88 8.96
CA TYR A 284 2.98 -9.90 7.98
C TYR A 284 2.61 -10.78 6.79
N LEU A 285 2.96 -10.35 5.59
CA LEU A 285 2.79 -11.11 4.36
C LEU A 285 4.15 -11.33 3.71
N GLN A 286 4.29 -12.43 2.98
CA GLN A 286 5.41 -12.65 2.09
C GLN A 286 5.49 -11.49 1.09
N PHE A 287 6.68 -10.91 0.92
CA PHE A 287 6.90 -10.01 -0.19
C PHE A 287 6.95 -10.82 -1.49
N LEU A 288 6.03 -10.52 -2.41
CA LEU A 288 5.98 -11.14 -3.73
C LEU A 288 6.70 -10.22 -4.72
N ASP A 289 7.83 -10.69 -5.26
CA ASP A 289 8.60 -9.94 -6.26
C ASP A 289 7.91 -10.00 -7.61
N TYR A 290 7.75 -8.83 -8.23
CA TYR A 290 7.15 -8.77 -9.55
C TYR A 290 8.13 -9.25 -10.62
N ASP A 291 7.74 -10.27 -11.38
CA ASP A 291 8.55 -10.89 -12.43
C ASP A 291 7.76 -11.16 -13.73
N GLY A 292 6.70 -10.40 -13.98
CA GLY A 292 5.82 -10.57 -15.15
C GLY A 292 6.45 -10.25 -16.52
N TYR A 293 7.75 -10.06 -16.64
CA TYR A 293 8.43 -9.86 -17.93
C TYR A 293 8.89 -11.20 -18.50
N LEU A 294 8.41 -11.55 -19.69
CA LEU A 294 8.85 -12.75 -20.37
C LEU A 294 10.29 -12.59 -20.86
N THR A 295 11.11 -13.61 -20.65
CA THR A 295 12.46 -13.67 -21.23
C THR A 295 12.43 -14.35 -22.60
N PRO A 296 13.40 -14.09 -23.49
CA PRO A 296 13.47 -14.77 -24.78
C PRO A 296 13.62 -16.29 -24.70
N THR A 297 13.98 -16.83 -23.53
CA THR A 297 14.12 -18.28 -23.28
C THR A 297 12.82 -18.94 -22.84
N MET A 298 11.79 -18.17 -22.51
CA MET A 298 10.48 -18.70 -22.13
C MET A 298 9.65 -19.03 -23.36
N ASN A 299 8.87 -20.11 -23.28
CA ASN A 299 7.83 -20.41 -24.26
C ASN A 299 6.60 -19.53 -23.98
N GLU A 300 6.52 -18.39 -24.66
CA GLU A 300 5.45 -17.40 -24.46
C GLU A 300 4.05 -18.01 -24.51
N ALA A 301 3.80 -18.92 -25.46
CA ALA A 301 2.47 -19.52 -25.63
C ALA A 301 2.07 -20.38 -24.42
N GLU A 302 3.00 -21.19 -23.89
CA GLU A 302 2.77 -22.07 -22.74
C GLU A 302 2.64 -21.28 -21.43
N VAL A 303 3.50 -20.27 -21.26
CA VAL A 303 3.44 -19.34 -20.14
C VAL A 303 2.11 -18.60 -20.12
N CYS A 304 1.73 -17.98 -21.24
CA CYS A 304 0.48 -17.23 -21.32
C CYS A 304 -0.73 -18.15 -21.17
N GLN A 305 -0.72 -19.34 -21.76
CA GLN A 305 -1.77 -20.35 -21.54
C GLN A 305 -1.96 -20.63 -20.05
N SER A 306 -0.87 -20.88 -19.32
CA SER A 306 -0.92 -21.20 -17.90
C SER A 306 -1.40 -20.01 -17.06
N TYR A 307 -0.83 -18.83 -17.30
CA TYR A 307 -1.19 -17.59 -16.61
C TYR A 307 -2.68 -17.24 -16.80
N TYR A 308 -3.16 -17.25 -18.04
CA TYR A 308 -4.55 -16.87 -18.34
C TYR A 308 -5.56 -17.95 -17.95
N THR A 309 -5.16 -19.22 -17.88
CA THR A 309 -5.97 -20.27 -17.25
C THR A 309 -6.14 -19.97 -15.76
N LEU A 310 -5.05 -19.74 -15.03
CA LEU A 310 -5.10 -19.38 -13.60
C LEU A 310 -5.91 -18.10 -13.35
N LEU A 311 -5.78 -17.10 -14.21
CA LEU A 311 -6.55 -15.86 -14.09
C LEU A 311 -8.06 -16.11 -14.22
N GLY A 312 -8.47 -16.99 -15.14
CA GLY A 312 -9.85 -17.46 -15.26
C GLY A 312 -10.33 -18.23 -14.02
N GLN A 313 -9.47 -19.07 -13.46
CA GLN A 313 -9.78 -19.78 -12.22
C GLN A 313 -10.00 -18.82 -11.04
N ILE A 314 -9.12 -17.82 -10.89
CA ILE A 314 -9.24 -16.78 -9.86
C ILE A 314 -10.55 -15.99 -10.04
N ALA A 315 -10.92 -15.66 -11.28
CA ALA A 315 -12.18 -14.99 -11.58
C ALA A 315 -13.41 -15.81 -11.14
N ALA A 316 -13.39 -17.13 -11.32
CA ALA A 316 -14.46 -18.01 -10.83
C ALA A 316 -14.52 -18.03 -9.29
N VAL A 317 -13.37 -18.07 -8.62
CA VAL A 317 -13.32 -17.97 -7.15
C VAL A 317 -13.87 -16.63 -6.68
N ALA A 318 -13.49 -15.53 -7.32
CA ALA A 318 -13.97 -14.20 -6.97
C ALA A 318 -15.50 -14.10 -7.04
N ALA A 319 -16.08 -14.61 -8.13
CA ALA A 319 -17.53 -14.65 -8.30
C ALA A 319 -18.23 -15.55 -7.26
N ALA A 320 -17.71 -16.76 -7.03
CA ALA A 320 -18.37 -17.74 -6.17
C ALA A 320 -18.23 -17.43 -4.67
N PHE A 321 -17.11 -16.81 -4.25
CA PHE A 321 -16.78 -16.55 -2.85
C PHE A 321 -16.85 -15.07 -2.49
N SER A 322 -17.54 -14.27 -3.29
CA SER A 322 -17.77 -12.86 -3.00
C SER A 322 -16.48 -12.05 -2.77
N LEU A 323 -15.47 -12.26 -3.59
CA LEU A 323 -14.25 -11.45 -3.54
C LEU A 323 -14.48 -10.18 -4.38
N SER A 324 -14.44 -9.03 -3.72
CA SER A 324 -14.58 -7.70 -4.33
C SER A 324 -13.31 -6.88 -4.14
N ASP A 325 -13.29 -5.66 -4.71
CA ASP A 325 -12.14 -4.74 -4.64
C ASP A 325 -10.90 -5.32 -5.35
N LEU A 326 -11.10 -6.20 -6.34
CA LEU A 326 -10.02 -6.82 -7.12
C LEU A 326 -9.62 -5.90 -8.27
N HIS A 327 -9.18 -4.69 -7.92
CA HIS A 327 -8.62 -3.75 -8.87
C HIS A 327 -7.17 -4.11 -9.22
N ILE A 328 -6.61 -3.38 -10.18
CA ILE A 328 -5.29 -3.61 -10.77
C ILE A 328 -4.12 -3.69 -9.78
N GLN A 329 -4.22 -3.08 -8.61
CA GLN A 329 -3.16 -3.13 -7.60
C GLN A 329 -3.28 -4.38 -6.69
N ASN A 330 -4.45 -5.02 -6.67
CA ASN A 330 -4.76 -6.18 -5.82
C ASN A 330 -4.56 -7.51 -6.57
N LEU A 331 -4.06 -7.44 -7.81
CA LEU A 331 -3.53 -8.58 -8.57
C LEU A 331 -2.06 -8.33 -8.88
N LEU A 332 -1.20 -9.27 -8.52
CA LEU A 332 0.24 -9.19 -8.74
C LEU A 332 0.73 -10.42 -9.51
N VAL A 333 1.60 -10.23 -10.49
CA VAL A 333 2.34 -11.34 -11.10
C VAL A 333 3.60 -11.62 -10.29
N HIS A 334 3.72 -12.84 -9.82
CA HIS A 334 4.91 -13.37 -9.15
C HIS A 334 5.14 -14.80 -9.60
N ASP A 335 6.38 -15.22 -9.86
CA ASP A 335 6.72 -16.50 -10.48
C ASP A 335 5.84 -16.79 -11.72
N ILE A 336 5.60 -15.75 -12.53
CA ILE A 336 4.78 -15.82 -13.76
C ILE A 336 3.34 -16.32 -13.50
N LYS A 337 2.83 -16.16 -12.28
CA LYS A 337 1.47 -16.53 -11.87
C LYS A 337 0.72 -15.34 -11.29
N PRO A 338 -0.61 -15.28 -11.45
CA PRO A 338 -1.43 -14.24 -10.84
C PRO A 338 -1.68 -14.54 -9.35
N TYR A 339 -1.25 -13.65 -8.46
CA TYR A 339 -1.51 -13.67 -7.02
C TYR A 339 -2.53 -12.60 -6.67
N LEU A 340 -3.56 -12.98 -5.92
CA LEU A 340 -4.41 -12.01 -5.24
C LEU A 340 -3.71 -11.50 -3.98
N ILE A 341 -3.79 -10.19 -3.75
CA ILE A 341 -3.34 -9.55 -2.53
C ILE A 341 -4.42 -8.57 -2.04
N ASP A 342 -4.38 -8.21 -0.77
CA ASP A 342 -5.31 -7.26 -0.15
C ASP A 342 -6.79 -7.71 -0.22
N LEU A 343 -7.10 -8.84 0.40
CA LEU A 343 -8.43 -9.46 0.38
C LEU A 343 -9.32 -9.04 1.54
N GLU A 344 -8.98 -7.96 2.23
CA GLU A 344 -9.69 -7.56 3.45
C GLU A 344 -11.13 -7.10 3.17
N ASN A 345 -11.46 -6.71 1.93
CA ASN A 345 -12.82 -6.32 1.51
C ASN A 345 -13.64 -7.50 0.93
N ALA A 346 -13.11 -8.72 0.95
CA ALA A 346 -13.84 -9.91 0.55
C ALA A 346 -15.07 -10.17 1.46
N LEU A 347 -16.06 -10.88 0.94
CA LEU A 347 -17.24 -11.39 1.68
C LEU A 347 -18.16 -10.29 2.26
N THR A 348 -18.03 -9.04 1.81
CA THR A 348 -18.83 -7.91 2.30
C THR A 348 -20.20 -7.78 1.64
N ARG A 349 -20.34 -8.30 0.41
CA ARG A 349 -21.59 -8.27 -0.37
C ARG A 349 -21.67 -9.45 -1.35
N PRO A 350 -22.87 -9.91 -1.73
CA PRO A 350 -23.03 -10.84 -2.83
C PRO A 350 -22.49 -10.25 -4.14
N ILE A 351 -21.87 -11.09 -4.97
CA ILE A 351 -21.49 -10.75 -6.35
C ILE A 351 -22.64 -11.18 -7.25
N VAL A 352 -23.35 -10.21 -7.82
CA VAL A 352 -24.50 -10.45 -8.71
C VAL A 352 -24.03 -10.45 -10.16
N GLU A 353 -23.15 -9.51 -10.49
CA GLU A 353 -22.49 -9.41 -11.78
C GLU A 353 -20.99 -9.57 -11.64
N PHE A 354 -20.32 -10.10 -12.66
CA PHE A 354 -18.85 -10.25 -12.61
C PHE A 354 -18.13 -8.91 -12.40
N ALA A 355 -18.72 -7.80 -12.86
CA ALA A 355 -18.19 -6.46 -12.63
C ALA A 355 -18.14 -6.06 -11.14
N ASP A 356 -18.97 -6.66 -10.28
CA ASP A 356 -18.97 -6.38 -8.83
C ASP A 356 -17.67 -6.83 -8.14
N THR A 357 -16.91 -7.73 -8.78
CA THR A 357 -15.59 -8.15 -8.33
C THR A 357 -14.52 -7.09 -8.57
N GLU A 358 -14.78 -6.15 -9.49
CA GLU A 358 -13.84 -5.14 -10.02
C GLU A 358 -12.66 -5.70 -10.81
N MET A 359 -12.67 -7.02 -11.09
CA MET A 359 -11.65 -7.66 -11.93
C MET A 359 -11.68 -7.18 -13.39
N VAL A 360 -12.81 -6.64 -13.85
CA VAL A 360 -12.97 -6.06 -15.19
C VAL A 360 -13.35 -4.61 -15.03
N GLY A 361 -12.52 -3.72 -15.57
CA GLY A 361 -12.78 -2.29 -15.56
C GLY A 361 -13.89 -1.91 -16.54
N GLN A 362 -14.81 -1.05 -16.12
CA GLN A 362 -15.83 -0.42 -16.98
C GLN A 362 -15.36 0.92 -17.57
N GLY A 363 -14.04 1.10 -17.74
CA GLY A 363 -13.45 2.35 -18.27
C GLY A 363 -13.04 3.39 -17.22
N ALA A 364 -13.11 3.06 -15.92
CA ALA A 364 -12.55 3.89 -14.86
C ALA A 364 -11.03 3.71 -14.75
N VAL A 365 -10.31 4.81 -14.53
CA VAL A 365 -8.89 4.79 -14.14
C VAL A 365 -8.74 3.95 -12.87
N ASP A 366 -7.72 3.10 -12.81
CA ASP A 366 -7.42 2.19 -11.70
C ASP A 366 -8.41 1.03 -11.50
N SER A 367 -9.36 0.81 -12.41
CA SER A 367 -10.26 -0.36 -12.38
C SER A 367 -9.73 -1.54 -13.20
N GLY A 368 -10.11 -2.77 -12.83
CA GLY A 368 -9.88 -3.98 -13.63
C GLY A 368 -8.57 -4.72 -13.36
N ALA A 369 -8.56 -5.72 -12.47
CA ALA A 369 -7.41 -6.61 -12.32
C ALA A 369 -6.96 -7.29 -13.62
N ILE A 370 -7.90 -7.68 -14.50
CA ILE A 370 -7.61 -8.46 -15.72
C ILE A 370 -7.24 -7.54 -16.88
N ASN A 371 -8.07 -6.53 -17.14
CA ASN A 371 -8.00 -5.69 -18.34
C ASN A 371 -7.59 -4.24 -18.05
N GLY A 372 -7.49 -3.86 -16.77
CA GLY A 372 -7.30 -2.49 -16.34
C GLY A 372 -5.97 -1.91 -16.79
N VAL A 373 -5.93 -0.60 -16.92
CA VAL A 373 -4.69 0.13 -17.12
C VAL A 373 -4.67 1.20 -16.05
N VAL A 374 -3.61 1.22 -15.24
CA VAL A 374 -3.39 2.34 -14.32
C VAL A 374 -2.81 3.49 -15.11
N SER A 375 -3.41 4.65 -14.88
CA SER A 375 -2.70 5.89 -15.07
C SER A 375 -2.33 6.37 -13.67
N SER A 376 -1.08 6.17 -13.27
CA SER A 376 -0.61 6.68 -11.99
C SER A 376 -0.74 8.20 -12.03
N VAL A 377 -1.46 8.78 -11.09
CA VAL A 377 -1.57 10.24 -11.00
C VAL A 377 -0.33 10.73 -10.26
N GLU A 378 0.66 11.20 -11.01
CA GLU A 378 1.79 11.91 -10.43
C GLU A 378 1.45 13.41 -10.37
N LEU A 379 1.77 14.06 -9.24
CA LEU A 379 1.79 15.51 -9.19
C LEU A 379 2.94 16.01 -10.06
N ASP A 380 2.63 16.78 -11.09
CA ASP A 380 3.61 17.27 -12.04
C ASP A 380 3.51 18.80 -12.21
N VAL A 381 4.68 19.44 -12.29
CA VAL A 381 4.79 20.76 -12.89
C VAL A 381 5.60 20.51 -14.13
N VAL A 382 4.95 20.47 -15.28
CA VAL A 382 5.59 19.99 -16.50
C VAL A 382 6.84 20.81 -16.86
N LYS A 383 6.91 22.10 -16.46
CA LYS A 383 8.03 23.02 -16.71
C LYS A 383 8.13 24.12 -15.66
N ASP A 384 9.34 24.63 -15.41
CA ASP A 384 9.63 25.80 -14.55
C ASP A 384 8.82 27.08 -14.89
N THR A 385 8.34 27.19 -16.13
CA THR A 385 7.49 28.28 -16.62
C THR A 385 6.00 28.11 -16.27
N GLY A 386 5.61 26.98 -15.69
CA GLY A 386 4.24 26.72 -15.26
C GLY A 386 3.79 27.71 -14.19
N THR A 387 2.49 28.03 -14.18
CA THR A 387 1.84 28.89 -13.17
C THR A 387 0.98 28.10 -12.19
N GLN A 388 0.97 26.76 -12.32
CA GLN A 388 0.24 25.84 -11.48
C GLN A 388 0.88 24.45 -11.55
N ILE A 389 0.79 23.71 -10.45
CA ILE A 389 1.02 22.28 -10.32
C ILE A 389 -0.27 21.57 -10.75
N LYS A 390 -0.16 20.62 -11.67
CA LYS A 390 -1.31 19.81 -12.12
C LYS A 390 -1.06 18.33 -11.82
N PRO A 391 -2.09 17.59 -11.41
CA PRO A 391 -2.04 16.14 -11.49
C PRO A 391 -1.86 15.75 -12.96
N GLN A 392 -0.88 14.90 -13.23
CA GLN A 392 -0.69 14.30 -14.54
C GLN A 392 -0.74 12.78 -14.41
N SER A 393 -1.70 12.19 -15.10
CA SER A 393 -1.77 10.75 -15.33
C SER A 393 -0.57 10.31 -16.19
N ARG A 394 0.28 9.46 -15.62
CA ARG A 394 1.34 8.75 -16.34
C ARG A 394 0.98 7.28 -16.44
N TYR A 395 1.06 6.75 -17.64
CA TYR A 395 0.95 5.31 -17.86
C TYR A 395 2.13 4.63 -17.17
N SER A 396 1.84 3.77 -16.20
CA SER A 396 2.84 2.96 -15.50
C SER A 396 2.70 1.50 -15.92
N HIS A 397 3.85 0.81 -16.03
CA HIS A 397 3.85 -0.63 -16.22
C HIS A 397 3.42 -1.30 -14.93
N GLU A 398 2.14 -1.60 -14.83
CA GLU A 398 1.59 -2.24 -13.65
C GLU A 398 1.97 -3.71 -13.54
N LYS A 399 1.91 -4.18 -12.29
CA LYS A 399 2.43 -5.47 -11.89
C LYS A 399 1.40 -6.59 -11.97
N ASN A 400 0.22 -6.34 -12.56
CA ASN A 400 -0.92 -7.26 -12.62
C ASN A 400 -1.00 -8.11 -13.88
N ARG A 401 -0.03 -8.01 -14.79
CA ARG A 401 -0.05 -8.67 -16.09
C ARG A 401 1.31 -9.12 -16.56
N LEU A 402 1.30 -9.94 -17.58
CA LEU A 402 2.50 -10.31 -18.33
C LEU A 402 2.84 -9.24 -19.37
N TRP A 403 4.15 -9.07 -19.57
CA TRP A 403 4.75 -8.20 -20.57
C TRP A 403 5.72 -9.02 -21.40
N SER A 404 5.78 -8.73 -22.70
CA SER A 404 6.72 -9.36 -23.60
C SER A 404 8.17 -9.01 -23.22
N ALA A 405 9.13 -9.70 -23.85
CA ALA A 405 10.56 -9.34 -23.74
C ALA A 405 10.86 -7.90 -24.20
N SER A 406 10.03 -7.34 -25.09
CA SER A 406 10.11 -5.94 -25.54
C SER A 406 9.38 -4.96 -24.61
N LYS A 407 8.86 -5.43 -23.47
CA LYS A 407 8.05 -4.67 -22.50
C LYS A 407 6.73 -4.14 -23.06
N GLU A 408 6.17 -4.83 -24.06
CA GLU A 408 4.81 -4.57 -24.53
C GLU A 408 3.81 -5.38 -23.71
N PRO A 409 2.61 -4.84 -23.41
CA PRO A 409 1.61 -5.59 -22.65
C PRO A 409 1.08 -6.76 -23.48
N ILE A 410 1.05 -7.95 -22.89
CA ILE A 410 0.44 -9.12 -23.54
C ILE A 410 -1.08 -8.99 -23.39
N ALA A 411 -1.80 -8.93 -24.50
CA ALA A 411 -3.23 -8.66 -24.47
C ALA A 411 -4.03 -9.91 -24.04
N ASN A 412 -4.83 -9.76 -22.98
CA ASN A 412 -5.71 -10.82 -22.48
C ASN A 412 -6.72 -11.33 -23.53
N LYS A 413 -7.13 -10.47 -24.48
CA LYS A 413 -8.04 -10.82 -25.57
C LYS A 413 -7.52 -12.00 -26.42
N ASP A 414 -6.21 -12.14 -26.55
CA ASP A 414 -5.57 -13.18 -27.37
C ASP A 414 -5.61 -14.56 -26.68
N TYR A 415 -5.91 -14.56 -25.37
CA TYR A 415 -5.93 -15.76 -24.51
C TYR A 415 -7.30 -16.02 -23.86
N LEU A 416 -8.38 -15.40 -24.37
CA LEU A 416 -9.74 -15.54 -23.82
C LEU A 416 -10.18 -17.00 -23.65
N LYS A 417 -9.80 -17.88 -24.60
CA LYS A 417 -10.15 -19.31 -24.50
C LYS A 417 -9.65 -19.95 -23.21
N PHE A 418 -8.47 -19.57 -22.73
CA PHE A 418 -7.87 -20.12 -21.51
C PHE A 418 -8.49 -19.52 -20.26
N ILE A 419 -8.80 -18.23 -20.28
CA ILE A 419 -9.60 -17.58 -19.22
C ILE A 419 -10.94 -18.30 -19.07
N THR A 420 -11.64 -18.56 -20.18
CA THR A 420 -12.92 -19.28 -20.17
C THR A 420 -12.77 -20.70 -19.63
N VAL A 421 -11.75 -21.45 -20.06
CA VAL A 421 -11.47 -22.81 -19.55
C VAL A 421 -11.24 -22.80 -18.03
N GLY A 422 -10.36 -21.93 -17.54
CA GLY A 422 -10.08 -21.82 -16.11
C GLY A 422 -11.32 -21.45 -15.29
N PHE A 423 -12.11 -20.50 -15.80
CA PHE A 423 -13.35 -20.06 -15.16
C PHE A 423 -14.38 -21.18 -15.09
N MET A 424 -14.73 -21.78 -16.24
CA MET A 424 -15.75 -22.81 -16.32
C MET A 424 -15.36 -24.07 -15.53
N GLY A 425 -14.11 -24.51 -15.65
CA GLY A 425 -13.62 -25.68 -14.91
C GLY A 425 -13.66 -25.47 -13.41
N THR A 426 -13.32 -24.27 -12.93
CA THR A 426 -13.37 -23.95 -11.49
C THR A 426 -14.80 -23.86 -10.98
N MET A 427 -15.72 -23.25 -11.74
CA MET A 427 -17.15 -23.22 -11.38
C MET A 427 -17.73 -24.64 -11.31
N GLN A 428 -17.38 -25.51 -12.25
CA GLN A 428 -17.78 -26.92 -12.22
C GLN A 428 -17.22 -27.65 -11.01
N LEU A 429 -15.93 -27.43 -10.67
CA LEU A 429 -15.30 -27.99 -9.49
C LEU A 429 -16.02 -27.56 -8.21
N ILE A 430 -16.34 -26.26 -8.07
CA ILE A 430 -17.05 -25.73 -6.92
C ILE A 430 -18.44 -26.36 -6.80
N ASN A 431 -19.21 -26.36 -7.90
CA ASN A 431 -20.58 -26.87 -7.94
C ASN A 431 -20.68 -28.36 -7.58
N THR A 432 -19.70 -29.17 -7.96
CA THR A 432 -19.68 -30.61 -7.66
C THR A 432 -19.19 -30.93 -6.24
N ASN A 433 -18.62 -29.95 -5.53
CA ASN A 433 -17.98 -30.13 -4.22
C ASN A 433 -18.54 -29.21 -3.12
N LEU A 434 -19.77 -28.69 -3.27
CA LEU A 434 -20.38 -27.70 -2.36
C LEU A 434 -20.25 -28.02 -0.86
N LYS A 435 -20.34 -29.30 -0.47
CA LYS A 435 -20.21 -29.72 0.93
C LYS A 435 -18.88 -29.30 1.56
N HIS A 436 -17.78 -29.35 0.81
CA HIS A 436 -16.43 -29.04 1.33
C HIS A 436 -16.27 -27.56 1.68
N PHE A 437 -17.03 -26.67 1.04
CA PHE A 437 -16.95 -25.24 1.32
C PHE A 437 -17.81 -24.83 2.52
N THR A 438 -18.81 -25.64 2.90
CA THR A 438 -19.63 -25.37 4.09
C THR A 438 -18.76 -25.36 5.35
N ASP A 439 -17.84 -26.32 5.46
CA ASP A 439 -16.91 -26.44 6.59
C ASP A 439 -15.93 -25.25 6.61
N TRP A 440 -15.43 -24.82 5.44
CA TRP A 440 -14.59 -23.62 5.34
C TRP A 440 -15.34 -22.35 5.78
N PHE A 441 -16.59 -22.16 5.32
CA PHE A 441 -17.43 -21.02 5.74
C PHE A 441 -17.75 -21.02 7.23
N GLN A 442 -17.85 -22.18 7.87
CA GLN A 442 -18.08 -22.25 9.32
C GLN A 442 -16.97 -21.56 10.11
N ARG A 443 -15.75 -21.52 9.58
CA ARG A 443 -14.59 -20.88 10.23
C ARG A 443 -14.68 -19.36 10.17
N LEU A 444 -15.15 -18.80 9.05
CA LEU A 444 -15.44 -17.36 8.95
C LEU A 444 -16.45 -16.90 10.01
N ARG A 445 -17.42 -17.74 10.37
CA ARG A 445 -18.42 -17.46 11.41
C ARG A 445 -17.85 -17.43 12.83
N GLN A 446 -16.60 -17.82 13.04
CA GLN A 446 -15.96 -17.84 14.36
C GLN A 446 -15.34 -16.50 14.77
N GLY A 447 -15.55 -15.44 13.97
CA GLY A 447 -15.16 -14.08 14.33
C GLY A 447 -14.26 -13.37 13.32
N ALA A 448 -14.09 -13.94 12.11
CA ALA A 448 -13.33 -13.29 11.05
C ALA A 448 -13.93 -11.93 10.70
N ILE A 449 -13.06 -10.96 10.45
CA ILE A 449 -13.44 -9.56 10.26
C ILE A 449 -13.07 -9.13 8.85
N VAL A 450 -14.02 -8.48 8.19
CA VAL A 450 -13.85 -7.90 6.87
C VAL A 450 -13.88 -6.38 6.95
N ARG A 451 -13.09 -5.72 6.12
CA ARG A 451 -13.11 -4.28 5.89
C ARG A 451 -14.32 -3.95 5.04
N ILE A 452 -15.13 -2.99 5.49
CA ILE A 452 -16.16 -2.39 4.65
C ILE A 452 -15.60 -1.08 4.12
N VAL A 453 -15.60 -0.93 2.80
CA VAL A 453 -15.27 0.33 2.12
C VAL A 453 -16.59 0.97 1.67
N PRO A 454 -17.23 1.81 2.50
CA PRO A 454 -18.53 2.37 2.14
C PRO A 454 -18.42 3.34 0.94
N ARG A 455 -17.21 3.89 0.69
CA ARG A 455 -16.92 4.86 -0.38
C ARG A 455 -15.46 4.74 -0.82
N GLY A 456 -15.19 5.08 -2.09
CA GLY A 456 -13.85 5.12 -2.67
C GLY A 456 -12.90 6.06 -1.93
N SER A 457 -11.64 5.62 -1.76
CA SER A 457 -10.60 6.32 -1.01
C SER A 457 -10.22 7.68 -1.63
N ASP A 458 -10.27 7.79 -2.95
CA ASP A 458 -9.99 9.00 -3.73
C ASP A 458 -10.90 10.17 -3.34
N LYS A 459 -12.20 9.90 -3.15
CA LYS A 459 -13.19 10.91 -2.75
C LYS A 459 -12.91 11.43 -1.35
N PHE A 460 -12.60 10.52 -0.41
CA PHE A 460 -12.27 10.92 0.95
C PHE A 460 -10.97 11.72 1.01
N HIS A 461 -9.96 11.28 0.25
CA HIS A 461 -8.69 11.98 0.12
C HIS A 461 -8.88 13.42 -0.39
N GLY A 462 -9.68 13.61 -1.45
CA GLY A 462 -9.96 14.94 -2.01
C GLY A 462 -10.64 15.89 -1.01
N ILE A 463 -11.60 15.40 -0.22
CA ILE A 463 -12.27 16.18 0.83
C ILE A 463 -11.25 16.61 1.89
N VAL A 464 -10.42 15.68 2.38
CA VAL A 464 -9.45 15.96 3.44
C VAL A 464 -8.38 16.95 2.96
N VAL A 465 -7.75 16.72 1.81
CA VAL A 465 -6.68 17.59 1.30
C VAL A 465 -7.20 19.00 1.03
N SER A 466 -8.37 19.13 0.39
CA SER A 466 -8.96 20.45 0.10
C SER A 466 -9.36 21.24 1.36
N ALA A 467 -9.75 20.55 2.44
CA ALA A 467 -10.06 21.19 3.71
C ALA A 467 -8.84 21.88 4.34
N PHE A 468 -7.65 21.30 4.18
CA PHE A 468 -6.40 21.87 4.70
C PHE A 468 -5.84 22.99 3.83
N SER A 469 -6.13 22.99 2.53
CA SER A 469 -5.58 23.96 1.59
C SER A 469 -6.39 25.24 1.43
N SER A 470 -7.66 25.24 1.87
CA SER A 470 -8.52 26.42 1.69
C SER A 470 -8.05 27.61 2.55
N LYS A 471 -8.01 28.80 1.94
CA LYS A 471 -7.86 30.09 2.68
C LYS A 471 -9.10 30.45 3.48
N ASN A 472 -10.20 29.73 3.28
CA ASN A 472 -11.45 30.03 3.95
C ASN A 472 -11.26 29.79 5.45
N LYS A 473 -11.68 30.77 6.25
CA LYS A 473 -11.62 30.73 7.73
C LYS A 473 -12.44 29.60 8.37
N LYS A 474 -13.08 28.74 7.57
CA LYS A 474 -13.78 27.57 8.06
C LYS A 474 -12.79 26.67 8.79
N THR A 475 -13.22 26.05 9.87
CA THR A 475 -12.40 25.03 10.51
C THR A 475 -12.28 23.82 9.57
N VAL A 476 -11.18 23.06 9.66
CA VAL A 476 -11.00 21.83 8.86
C VAL A 476 -12.21 20.89 9.05
N ASN A 477 -12.74 20.82 10.27
CA ASN A 477 -13.93 20.02 10.59
C ASN A 477 -15.17 20.49 9.84
N GLU A 478 -15.41 21.80 9.72
CA GLU A 478 -16.53 22.34 8.95
C GLU A 478 -16.40 22.01 7.46
N ALA A 479 -15.20 22.18 6.89
CA ALA A 479 -14.96 21.88 5.48
C ALA A 479 -15.11 20.38 5.17
N VAL A 480 -14.61 19.51 6.05
CA VAL A 480 -14.78 18.05 5.93
C VAL A 480 -16.25 17.68 6.08
N LEU A 481 -16.97 18.24 7.06
CA LEU A 481 -18.38 17.94 7.29
C LEU A 481 -19.23 18.38 6.10
N GLU A 482 -19.01 19.58 5.57
CA GLU A 482 -19.72 20.10 4.39
C GLU A 482 -19.44 19.24 3.15
N GLY A 483 -18.16 18.86 2.94
CA GLY A 483 -17.80 17.92 1.88
C GLY A 483 -18.55 16.60 2.03
N LEU A 484 -18.48 15.96 3.20
CA LEU A 484 -19.17 14.71 3.47
C LEU A 484 -20.69 14.83 3.32
N GLN A 485 -21.31 15.89 3.84
CA GLN A 485 -22.75 16.13 3.72
C GLN A 485 -23.19 16.34 2.27
N GLY A 486 -22.44 17.13 1.50
CA GLY A 486 -22.69 17.33 0.08
C GLY A 486 -22.66 16.00 -0.68
N TYR A 487 -21.65 15.17 -0.42
CA TYR A 487 -21.54 13.85 -1.04
C TYR A 487 -22.64 12.87 -0.59
N LEU A 488 -22.94 12.81 0.71
CA LEU A 488 -24.03 11.97 1.23
C LEU A 488 -25.37 12.36 0.60
N THR A 489 -25.61 13.66 0.41
CA THR A 489 -26.81 14.17 -0.25
C THR A 489 -26.86 13.73 -1.71
N THR A 490 -25.76 13.87 -2.47
CA THR A 490 -25.68 13.41 -3.86
C THR A 490 -25.94 11.91 -3.96
N SER A 491 -25.27 11.09 -3.13
CA SER A 491 -25.48 9.64 -3.16
C SER A 491 -26.89 9.24 -2.73
N TYR A 492 -27.50 9.91 -1.76
CA TYR A 492 -28.89 9.66 -1.40
C TYR A 492 -29.82 9.93 -2.59
N ASN A 493 -29.61 11.04 -3.31
CA ASN A 493 -30.39 11.39 -4.50
C ASN A 493 -30.16 10.47 -5.71
N GLU A 494 -28.99 9.80 -5.79
CA GLU A 494 -28.74 8.76 -6.81
C GLU A 494 -29.45 7.44 -6.48
N TRP A 495 -29.74 7.20 -5.20
CA TRP A 495 -30.37 5.97 -4.71
C TRP A 495 -31.90 6.07 -4.60
N ALA A 496 -32.42 7.28 -4.35
CA ALA A 496 -33.84 7.60 -4.27
C ALA A 496 -34.42 7.90 -5.66
#